data_AF-A0A3N5ZH90-F1
#
_entry.id   AF-A0A3N5ZH90-F1
#
_cell.length_a   1.000
_cell.length_b   1.000
_cell.length_c   1.000
_cell.angle_alpha   90.00
_cell.angle_beta   90.00
_cell.angle_gamma   90.00
#
_symmetry.space_group_name_H-M   'P 1'
#
loop_
_entity.id
_entity.type
_entity.pdbx_description
1 polymer ?
#
loop_
_entity_poly.entity_id
_entity_poly.type
_entity_poly.pdbx_seq_one_letter_code
_entity_poly.pdbx_strand_id
1 'polypeptide(L)' 'MQYRRSDYDVTNTVQVSSVPAVKRAVEELYSQTWPSGKVERLDTAFADFERLFNGHFPGYLGCDTVYHDLQHSLDDTL' A
#
# COMPACT_ATOMS: atom_id res chain seq x y z
N MET A 1 3.24 27.37 -6.58
CA MET A 1 2.84 26.27 -5.66
C MET A 1 3.03 24.98 -6.41
N GLN A 2 3.82 24.05 -5.87
CA GLN A 2 3.94 22.72 -6.45
C GLN A 2 2.59 22.02 -6.25
N TYR A 3 1.95 21.57 -7.33
CA TYR A 3 0.68 20.87 -7.26
C TYR A 3 0.90 19.54 -6.54
N ARG A 4 0.44 19.44 -5.28
CA ARG A 4 0.45 18.16 -4.56
C ARG A 4 -0.62 17.28 -5.18
N ARG A 5 -0.20 16.15 -5.73
CA ARG A 5 -1.09 15.10 -6.21
C ARG A 5 -1.62 14.36 -5.00
N SER A 6 -2.94 14.36 -4.80
CA SER A 6 -3.56 13.72 -3.64
C SER A 6 -3.47 12.20 -3.67
N ASP A 7 -3.16 11.63 -4.83
CA ASP A 7 -2.91 10.21 -5.05
C ASP A 7 -1.43 9.82 -4.89
N TYR A 8 -0.58 10.74 -4.42
CA TYR A 8 0.83 10.50 -4.10
C TYR A 8 1.14 10.81 -2.63
N ASP A 9 2.19 10.15 -2.13
CA ASP A 9 2.81 10.40 -0.83
C ASP A 9 3.23 11.87 -0.65
N VAL A 10 3.60 12.23 0.59
CA VAL A 10 3.99 13.61 0.93
C VAL A 10 5.24 14.11 0.19
N THR A 11 6.09 13.20 -0.26
CA THR A 11 7.29 13.47 -1.08
C THR A 11 6.98 13.56 -2.57
N ASN A 12 5.75 13.23 -2.98
CA ASN A 12 5.26 13.23 -4.36
C ASN A 12 6.00 12.24 -5.29
N THR A 13 6.51 11.15 -4.73
CA THR A 13 7.35 10.12 -5.37
C THR A 13 6.63 8.79 -5.58
N VAL A 14 5.75 8.39 -4.66
CA VAL A 14 5.03 7.11 -4.73
C VAL A 14 3.54 7.37 -4.89
N GLN A 15 2.90 6.70 -5.86
CA GLN A 15 1.47 6.81 -6.10
C GLN A 15 0.71 5.91 -5.10
N VAL A 16 0.18 6.48 -4.02
CA VAL A 16 -0.48 5.77 -2.93
C VAL A 16 -1.85 5.21 -3.28
N SER A 17 -2.44 5.61 -4.41
CA SER A 17 -3.63 4.97 -4.98
C SER A 17 -3.33 3.65 -5.73
N SER A 18 -2.06 3.24 -5.81
CA SER A 18 -1.60 2.08 -6.56
C SER A 18 -0.91 1.06 -5.64
N VAL A 19 -1.59 -0.05 -5.34
CA VAL A 19 -1.05 -1.17 -4.56
C VAL A 19 0.33 -1.61 -5.07
N PRO A 20 0.56 -1.82 -6.40
CA PRO A 20 1.88 -2.22 -6.88
C PRO A 20 2.97 -1.15 -6.70
N ALA A 21 2.61 0.15 -6.74
CA ALA A 21 3.60 1.21 -6.54
C ALA A 21 4.07 1.27 -5.09
N VAL A 22 3.12 1.21 -4.15
CA VAL A 22 3.40 1.23 -2.70
C VAL A 22 4.15 -0.02 -2.28
N LYS A 23 3.75 -1.21 -2.76
CA LYS A 23 4.47 -2.46 -2.48
C LYS A 23 5.95 -2.36 -2.86
N ARG A 24 6.26 -1.88 -4.08
CA ARG A 24 7.65 -1.73 -4.52
C ARG A 24 8.45 -0.78 -3.63
N ALA A 25 7.87 0.36 -3.25
CA ALA A 25 8.51 1.31 -2.36
C ALA A 25 8.81 0.70 -0.99
N VAL A 26 7.85 -0.04 -0.43
CA VAL A 26 8.01 -0.75 0.85
C VAL A 26 9.07 -1.87 0.74
N GLU A 27 9.08 -2.65 -0.34
CA GLU A 27 10.11 -3.68 -0.60
C GLU A 27 11.51 -3.08 -0.71
N GLU A 28 11.66 -1.94 -1.39
CA GLU A 28 12.92 -1.21 -1.51
C GLU A 28 13.41 -0.70 -0.14
N LEU A 29 12.55 -0.04 0.63
CA LEU A 29 12.87 0.46 1.98
C LEU A 29 13.20 -0.68 2.95
N TYR A 30 12.41 -1.76 2.90
CA TYR A 30 12.63 -2.96 3.70
C TYR A 30 13.97 -3.61 3.37
N SER A 31 14.31 -3.77 2.09
CA SER A 31 15.57 -4.40 1.67
C SER A 31 16.80 -3.57 2.02
N GLN A 32 16.69 -2.24 2.00
CA GLN A 32 17.75 -1.34 2.46
C GLN A 32 18.00 -1.47 3.96
N THR A 33 16.93 -1.66 4.75
CA THR A 33 17.01 -1.74 6.21
C THR A 33 17.38 -3.15 6.69
N TRP A 34 16.89 -4.19 5.99
CA TRP A 34 17.14 -5.60 6.27
C TRP A 34 17.61 -6.34 5.01
N PRO A 35 18.91 -6.28 4.66
CA PRO A 35 19.44 -6.88 3.43
C PRO A 35 19.28 -8.41 3.32
N SER A 36 19.07 -9.10 4.45
CA SER A 36 18.79 -10.55 4.50
C SER A 36 17.33 -10.87 4.84
N GLY A 37 16.47 -9.84 4.86
CA GLY A 37 15.04 -9.97 5.07
C GLY A 37 14.35 -10.68 3.90
N LYS A 38 13.19 -11.28 4.17
CA LYS A 38 12.42 -12.05 3.19
C LYS A 38 11.27 -11.21 2.66
N VAL A 39 11.41 -10.70 1.43
CA VAL A 39 10.42 -9.84 0.76
C VAL A 39 9.15 -10.59 0.34
N GLU A 40 9.20 -11.91 0.22
CA GLU A 40 8.06 -12.73 -0.27
C GLU A 40 6.84 -12.66 0.67
N ARG A 41 7.06 -12.32 1.94
CA ARG A 41 5.96 -12.08 2.88
C ARG A 41 5.22 -10.77 2.60
N LEU A 42 5.90 -9.77 2.04
CA LEU A 42 5.29 -8.51 1.64
C LEU A 42 4.36 -8.75 0.46
N ASP A 43 4.78 -9.53 -0.54
CA ASP A 43 3.91 -9.93 -1.67
C ASP A 43 2.56 -10.49 -1.19
N THR A 44 2.61 -11.46 -0.27
CA THR A 44 1.39 -12.08 0.27
C THR A 44 0.56 -11.06 1.05
N ALA A 45 1.20 -10.24 1.88
CA ALA A 45 0.52 -9.23 2.69
C ALA A 45 -0.22 -8.20 1.82
N PHE A 46 0.41 -7.68 0.77
CA PHE A 46 -0.21 -6.73 -0.15
C PHE A 46 -1.34 -7.35 -0.98
N ALA A 47 -1.18 -8.60 -1.42
CA ALA A 47 -2.24 -9.32 -2.14
C ALA A 47 -3.47 -9.57 -1.25
N ASP A 48 -3.26 -9.99 0.00
CA ASP A 48 -4.35 -10.21 0.94
C ASP A 48 -5.00 -8.89 1.40
N PHE A 49 -4.20 -7.84 1.60
CA PHE A 49 -4.68 -6.49 1.87
C PHE A 49 -5.65 -6.00 0.78
N GLU A 50 -5.24 -6.07 -0.50
CA GLU A 50 -6.11 -5.65 -1.61
C GLU A 50 -7.40 -6.47 -1.66
N ARG A 51 -7.31 -7.79 -1.41
CA ARG A 51 -8.50 -8.66 -1.37
C ARG A 51 -9.44 -8.34 -0.21
N LEU A 52 -8.91 -8.00 0.97
CA LEU A 52 -9.70 -7.62 2.13
C LEU A 52 -10.49 -6.33 1.85
N PHE A 53 -9.82 -5.29 1.36
CA PHE A 53 -10.46 -4.00 1.09
C PHE A 53 -11.51 -4.08 -0.02
N ASN A 54 -11.31 -4.94 -1.02
CA ASN A 54 -12.27 -5.14 -2.10
C ASN A 54 -13.35 -6.21 -1.81
N GLY A 55 -13.31 -6.87 -0.64
CA GLY A 55 -14.26 -7.95 -0.32
C GLY A 55 -14.07 -9.23 -1.14
N HIS A 56 -12.88 -9.41 -1.72
CA HIS A 56 -12.47 -10.62 -2.44
C HIS A 56 -11.79 -11.65 -1.54
N PHE A 57 -11.60 -11.34 -0.25
CA PHE A 57 -11.10 -12.29 0.73
C PHE A 57 -12.27 -13.12 1.31
N PRO A 58 -12.20 -14.48 1.29
CA PRO A 58 -13.30 -15.33 1.75
C PRO A 58 -13.77 -14.99 3.16
N GLY A 59 -15.07 -14.72 3.31
CA GLY A 59 -15.68 -14.40 4.60
C GLY A 59 -15.62 -12.93 5.01
N TYR A 60 -15.07 -12.03 4.18
CA TYR A 60 -14.98 -10.61 4.46
C TYR A 60 -15.79 -9.79 3.46
N LEU A 61 -16.32 -8.66 3.92
CA LEU A 61 -16.94 -7.64 3.07
C LEU A 61 -15.90 -6.57 2.71
N GLY A 62 -16.07 -5.94 1.55
CA GLY A 62 -15.22 -4.82 1.16
C GLY A 62 -15.39 -3.63 2.10
N CYS A 63 -14.32 -2.86 2.27
CA CYS A 63 -14.35 -1.65 3.08
C CYS A 63 -15.16 -0.56 2.38
N ASP A 64 -16.19 -0.04 3.06
CA ASP A 64 -17.04 1.06 2.57
C ASP A 64 -16.80 2.37 3.34
N THR A 65 -15.83 2.41 4.25
CA THR A 65 -15.49 3.62 4.99
C THR A 65 -14.64 4.54 4.12
N VAL A 66 -15.11 5.77 3.92
CA VAL A 66 -14.45 6.75 3.03
C VAL A 66 -13.08 7.18 3.54
N TYR A 67 -12.88 7.28 4.86
CA TYR A 67 -11.61 7.71 5.43
C TYR A 67 -10.60 6.57 5.49
N HIS A 68 -10.98 5.39 6.00
CA HIS A 68 -10.11 4.22 6.07
C HIS A 68 -10.25 3.36 4.81
N ASP A 69 -10.15 3.99 3.64
CA ASP A 69 -10.18 3.29 2.36
C ASP A 69 -8.81 2.67 2.02
N LEU A 70 -8.75 2.01 0.87
CA LEU A 70 -7.53 1.36 0.39
C LEU A 70 -6.39 2.37 0.19
N GLN A 71 -6.67 3.55 -0.36
CA GLN A 71 -5.65 4.56 -0.61
C GLN A 71 -5.09 5.12 0.71
N HIS A 72 -5.94 5.48 1.66
CA HIS A 72 -5.48 6.01 2.94
C HIS A 72 -4.64 4.99 3.70
N SER A 73 -5.08 3.73 3.71
CA SER A 73 -4.35 2.64 4.38
C SER A 73 -3.01 2.31 3.71
N LEU A 74 -2.86 2.58 2.41
CA LEU A 74 -1.58 2.48 1.70
C LEU A 74 -0.65 3.65 2.02
N ASP A 75 -1.19 4.88 2.14
CA ASP A 75 -0.43 6.09 2.49
C ASP A 75 0.25 5.94 3.87
N ASP A 76 -0.41 5.30 4.83
CA ASP A 76 0.13 5.04 6.18
C ASP A 76 1.38 4.12 6.21
N THR A 77 1.76 3.52 5.08
CA THR A 77 2.95 2.63 5.00
C THR A 77 4.26 3.35 4.67
N LEU A 78 4.22 4.64 4.31
CA LEU A 78 5.34 5.43 3.78
C LEU A 78 5.56 6.73 4.59
#